data_AF-A0A4V1RUC5-F1
#
_entry.id   AF-A0A4V1RUC5-F1
#
_cell.length_a   1.000
_cell.length_b   1.000
_cell.length_c   1.000
_cell.angle_alpha   90.00
_cell.angle_beta   90.00
_cell.angle_gamma   90.00
#
_symmetry.space_group_name_H-M   'P 1'
#
loop_
_entity.id
_entity.type
_entity.pdbx_description
1 polymer ?
#
loop_
_entity_poly.entity_id
_entity_poly.type
_entity_poly.pdbx_seq_one_letter_code
_entity_poly.pdbx_strand_id
1 'polypeptide(L)'
;MIEAAMIWNEPNNKSHWDPEVDPGWVKFCEMVILAAKAIRAENATLPRVLGGMSPIDPTWVQLLASRGVMDHLDAVAVHGFPLDWNLWSLHDWPAKIDEIRAVTDKPVWVSEVGVSTFGAEEVQDWGLKRTAELLRGKAPRIHWYSLYDLPKEWEATTRHKEAEGSSYYRHFAMGILRQDGTPKIAAEHFGSLTPDVGLCQWFHYEDHRLDDAVEHMKRLGVTYLRTGLSWADWLRPDAERWFDRLVRALEPFDTTVTFCFTPEEEGIEPHHTSAPKDPARFADFCATMVRRYVGSGPVKPIPAI
;
A
#
# COMPACT_ATOMS: atom_id res chain seq x y z
N MET A 1 -8.10 5.39 -13.27
CA MET A 1 -8.82 6.39 -12.45
C MET A 1 -8.59 6.06 -10.98
N ILE A 2 -8.54 7.06 -10.10
CA ILE A 2 -8.46 6.79 -8.66
C ILE A 2 -9.81 6.23 -8.17
N GLU A 3 -9.78 5.09 -7.48
CA GLU A 3 -10.98 4.43 -6.94
C GLU A 3 -11.07 4.45 -5.41
N ALA A 4 -9.97 4.68 -4.70
CA ALA A 4 -9.92 4.70 -3.23
C ALA A 4 -8.71 5.50 -2.73
N ALA A 5 -8.87 6.13 -1.56
CA ALA A 5 -7.80 6.78 -0.83
C ALA A 5 -7.42 5.94 0.39
N MET A 6 -6.20 5.43 0.43
CA MET A 6 -5.65 4.69 1.56
C MET A 6 -4.83 5.63 2.44
N ILE A 7 -5.12 5.62 3.74
CA ILE A 7 -4.50 6.51 4.70
C ILE A 7 -3.37 5.77 5.42
N TRP A 8 -2.13 6.12 5.06
CA TRP A 8 -0.86 5.54 5.50
C TRP A 8 -0.49 4.16 4.91
N ASN A 9 0.76 3.74 5.16
CA ASN A 9 1.33 2.45 4.82
C ASN A 9 1.94 1.81 6.08
N GLU A 10 1.58 0.57 6.43
CA GLU A 10 2.12 -0.16 7.60
C GLU A 10 2.22 0.66 8.92
N PRO A 11 1.18 1.40 9.33
CA PRO A 11 1.23 2.29 10.50
C PRO A 11 1.51 1.61 11.84
N ASN A 12 1.45 0.28 11.94
CA ASN A 12 1.85 -0.48 13.14
C ASN A 12 3.26 -1.10 13.04
N ASN A 13 4.05 -0.73 12.03
CA ASN A 13 5.45 -1.09 11.86
C ASN A 13 6.35 0.12 12.20
N LYS A 14 7.36 -0.04 13.07
CA LYS A 14 8.31 1.04 13.42
C LYS A 14 9.00 1.63 12.18
N SER A 15 9.25 0.79 11.17
CA SER A 15 9.81 1.17 9.86
C SER A 15 8.94 2.13 9.04
N HIS A 16 7.70 2.41 9.46
CA HIS A 16 6.75 3.25 8.73
C HIS A 16 5.97 4.25 9.63
N TRP A 17 5.89 4.00 10.94
CA TRP A 17 5.39 4.94 11.94
C TRP A 17 6.08 4.66 13.28
N ASP A 18 6.77 5.63 13.87
CA ASP A 18 7.55 5.38 15.08
C ASP A 18 6.69 5.41 16.37
N PRO A 19 6.52 4.27 17.08
CA PRO A 19 5.75 4.21 18.31
C PRO A 19 6.49 4.81 19.53
N GLU A 20 7.79 5.14 19.43
CA GLU A 20 8.50 5.89 20.47
C GLU A 20 8.14 7.39 20.39
N VAL A 21 7.88 7.90 19.17
CA VAL A 21 7.44 9.28 18.91
C VAL A 21 5.94 9.46 19.16
N ASP A 22 5.11 8.46 18.83
CA ASP A 22 3.67 8.45 19.11
C ASP A 22 3.22 7.19 19.89
N PRO A 23 3.53 7.10 21.20
CA PRO A 23 3.18 5.94 22.02
C PRO A 23 1.70 5.62 22.00
N GLY A 24 1.39 4.41 21.51
CA GLY A 24 0.02 3.94 21.40
C GLY A 24 -0.80 4.66 20.33
N TRP A 25 -0.20 5.21 19.27
CA TRP A 25 -0.89 5.71 18.06
C TRP A 25 -1.88 6.86 18.30
N VAL A 26 -1.61 7.77 19.23
CA VAL A 26 -2.52 8.89 19.58
C VAL A 26 -2.61 9.89 18.42
N LYS A 27 -1.47 10.39 17.96
CA LYS A 27 -1.38 11.29 16.80
C LYS A 27 -1.77 10.59 15.51
N PHE A 28 -1.49 9.29 15.38
CA PHE A 28 -1.96 8.50 14.24
C PHE A 28 -3.49 8.49 14.15
N CYS A 29 -4.19 8.22 15.26
CA CYS A 29 -5.66 8.23 15.29
C CYS A 29 -6.23 9.60 14.90
N GLU A 30 -5.69 10.68 15.47
CA GLU A 30 -6.08 12.05 15.14
C GLU A 30 -5.86 12.36 13.65
N MET A 31 -4.67 12.04 13.12
CA MET A 31 -4.30 12.25 11.73
C MET A 31 -5.22 11.51 10.76
N VAL A 32 -5.54 10.23 11.02
CA VAL A 32 -6.44 9.44 10.16
C VAL A 32 -7.86 10.01 10.19
N ILE A 33 -8.36 10.43 11.35
CA ILE A 33 -9.69 11.04 11.49
C ILE A 33 -9.78 12.37 10.73
N LEU A 34 -8.76 13.23 10.83
CA LEU A 34 -8.70 14.50 10.10
C LEU A 34 -8.59 14.27 8.59
N ALA A 35 -7.69 13.40 8.14
CA ALA A 35 -7.53 13.08 6.72
C ALA A 35 -8.80 12.47 6.13
N ALA A 36 -9.46 11.52 6.81
CA ALA A 36 -10.71 10.91 6.34
C ALA A 36 -11.87 11.93 6.26
N LYS A 37 -11.93 12.92 7.17
CA LYS A 37 -12.89 14.03 7.09
C LYS A 37 -12.58 14.96 5.92
N ALA A 38 -11.32 15.31 5.71
CA ALA A 38 -10.87 16.18 4.62
C ALA A 38 -11.11 15.52 3.25
N ILE A 39 -10.77 14.24 3.08
CA ILE A 39 -11.10 13.42 1.91
C ILE A 39 -12.61 13.43 1.64
N ARG A 40 -13.43 13.21 2.68
CA ARG A 40 -14.90 13.17 2.56
C ARG A 40 -15.50 14.53 2.17
N ALA A 41 -14.87 15.65 2.54
CA ALA A 41 -15.30 16.99 2.16
C ALA A 41 -15.09 17.29 0.66
N GLU A 42 -13.99 16.78 0.09
CA GLU A 42 -13.70 16.92 -1.36
C GLU A 42 -14.46 15.88 -2.20
N ASN A 43 -14.56 14.63 -1.73
CA ASN A 43 -15.38 13.59 -2.33
C ASN A 43 -16.05 12.70 -1.26
N ALA A 44 -17.37 12.84 -1.12
CA ALA A 44 -18.14 12.07 -0.16
C ALA A 44 -18.15 10.55 -0.45
N THR A 45 -18.07 10.16 -1.73
CA THR A 45 -18.23 8.78 -2.22
C THR A 45 -16.94 7.99 -2.32
N LEU A 46 -15.78 8.66 -2.38
CA LEU A 46 -14.47 8.00 -2.43
C LEU A 46 -14.25 7.13 -1.18
N PRO A 47 -14.05 5.80 -1.32
CA PRO A 47 -13.67 4.92 -0.23
C PRO A 47 -12.40 5.38 0.47
N ARG A 48 -12.45 5.46 1.80
CA ARG A 48 -11.32 5.75 2.70
C ARG A 48 -10.89 4.45 3.35
N VAL A 49 -9.67 4.01 3.09
CA VAL A 49 -9.15 2.71 3.52
C VAL A 49 -8.09 2.92 4.59
N LEU A 50 -8.13 2.15 5.68
CA LEU A 50 -7.02 2.13 6.64
C LEU A 50 -5.76 1.60 5.96
N GLY A 51 -4.62 2.27 6.15
CA GLY A 51 -3.32 1.81 5.69
C GLY A 51 -3.05 0.37 6.09
N GLY A 52 -2.53 -0.42 5.15
CA GLY A 52 -2.36 -1.85 5.32
C GLY A 52 -1.46 -2.19 6.49
N MET A 53 -1.98 -2.89 7.49
CA MET A 53 -1.25 -3.21 8.72
C MET A 53 -0.24 -4.34 8.52
N SER A 54 0.91 -4.23 9.17
CA SER A 54 2.02 -5.18 9.13
C SER A 54 2.77 -5.09 10.46
N PRO A 55 2.70 -6.10 11.35
CA PRO A 55 2.00 -7.37 11.20
C PRO A 55 0.46 -7.22 11.20
N ILE A 56 -0.23 -8.30 10.82
CA ILE A 56 -1.67 -8.46 10.99
C ILE A 56 -1.98 -8.59 12.49
N ASP A 57 -2.69 -7.62 13.07
CA ASP A 57 -3.01 -7.58 14.51
C ASP A 57 -4.45 -7.08 14.77
N PRO A 58 -5.37 -7.96 15.23
CA PRO A 58 -6.73 -7.55 15.59
C PRO A 58 -6.78 -6.63 16.83
N THR A 59 -5.78 -6.68 17.71
CA THR A 59 -5.71 -5.83 18.91
C THR A 59 -5.48 -4.38 18.53
N TRP A 60 -4.61 -4.11 17.54
CA TRP A 60 -4.39 -2.78 17.00
C TRP A 60 -5.66 -2.24 16.30
N VAL A 61 -6.43 -3.07 15.59
CA VAL A 61 -7.74 -2.66 15.04
C VAL A 61 -8.73 -2.26 16.15
N GLN A 62 -8.80 -3.05 17.23
CA GLN A 62 -9.63 -2.72 18.40
C GLN A 62 -9.19 -1.41 19.08
N LEU A 63 -7.89 -1.15 19.17
CA LEU A 63 -7.35 0.11 19.69
C LEU A 63 -7.83 1.31 18.84
N LEU A 64 -7.70 1.24 17.53
CA LEU A 64 -8.18 2.29 16.62
C LEU A 64 -9.71 2.47 16.69
N ALA A 65 -10.46 1.38 16.77
CA ALA A 65 -11.91 1.39 16.93
C ALA A 65 -12.33 2.08 18.24
N SER A 66 -11.64 1.81 19.36
CA SER A 66 -11.89 2.46 20.66
C SER A 66 -11.66 3.98 20.66
N ARG A 67 -11.04 4.51 19.60
CA ARG A 67 -10.76 5.94 19.40
C ARG A 67 -11.59 6.55 18.25
N GLY A 68 -12.59 5.85 17.74
CA GLY A 68 -13.50 6.34 16.70
C GLY A 68 -12.92 6.40 15.29
N VAL A 69 -11.74 5.81 15.05
CA VAL A 69 -11.12 5.82 13.71
C VAL A 69 -11.98 5.07 12.68
N MET A 70 -12.57 3.95 13.09
CA MET A 70 -13.37 3.09 12.20
C MET A 70 -14.69 3.75 11.73
N ASP A 71 -15.19 4.77 12.43
CA ASP A 71 -16.39 5.52 12.04
C ASP A 71 -16.16 6.38 10.78
N HIS A 72 -14.90 6.68 10.47
CA HIS A 72 -14.51 7.55 9.36
C HIS A 72 -14.06 6.78 8.10
N LEU A 73 -13.83 5.46 8.21
CA LEU A 73 -13.28 4.60 7.17
C LEU A 73 -14.30 3.59 6.63
N ASP A 74 -14.06 3.14 5.40
CA ASP A 74 -14.96 2.26 4.65
C ASP A 74 -14.37 0.85 4.45
N ALA A 75 -13.06 0.66 4.63
CA ALA A 75 -12.39 -0.64 4.66
C ALA A 75 -11.13 -0.61 5.54
N VAL A 76 -10.68 -1.80 5.97
CA VAL A 76 -9.36 -2.01 6.59
C VAL A 76 -8.48 -2.84 5.67
N ALA A 77 -7.16 -2.64 5.72
CA ALA A 77 -6.24 -3.41 4.89
C ALA A 77 -5.15 -4.11 5.71
N VAL A 78 -4.64 -5.22 5.16
CA VAL A 78 -3.60 -6.07 5.76
C VAL A 78 -2.50 -6.36 4.74
N HIS A 79 -1.26 -6.46 5.24
CA HIS A 79 -0.09 -6.89 4.47
C HIS A 79 0.38 -8.27 4.95
N GLY A 80 0.99 -9.06 4.06
CA GLY A 80 1.56 -10.35 4.46
C GLY A 80 2.58 -10.91 3.47
N PHE A 81 3.68 -11.39 4.04
CA PHE A 81 4.85 -11.94 3.38
C PHE A 81 5.38 -13.17 4.16
N PRO A 82 4.57 -14.24 4.29
CA PRO A 82 4.88 -15.41 5.13
C PRO A 82 6.04 -16.29 4.65
N LEU A 83 6.58 -16.04 3.45
CA LEU A 83 7.78 -16.72 2.95
C LEU A 83 9.07 -15.88 3.11
N ASP A 84 8.94 -14.65 3.64
CA ASP A 84 10.01 -13.64 3.64
C ASP A 84 10.20 -12.95 4.99
N TRP A 85 9.12 -12.42 5.60
CA TRP A 85 9.21 -11.57 6.79
C TRP A 85 8.26 -11.95 7.94
N ASN A 86 7.13 -12.61 7.67
CA ASN A 86 6.21 -13.00 8.75
C ASN A 86 6.51 -14.39 9.33
N LEU A 87 6.13 -14.57 10.60
CA LEU A 87 6.34 -15.80 11.38
C LEU A 87 5.07 -16.68 11.45
N TRP A 88 4.35 -16.79 10.32
CA TRP A 88 3.16 -17.64 10.16
C TRP A 88 3.17 -18.28 8.77
N SER A 89 2.45 -19.39 8.57
CA SER A 89 2.50 -20.18 7.34
C SER A 89 1.72 -19.53 6.21
N LEU A 90 2.16 -19.67 4.95
CA LEU A 90 1.38 -19.20 3.79
C LEU A 90 -0.07 -19.73 3.82
N HIS A 91 -0.29 -20.93 4.37
CA HIS A 91 -1.61 -21.54 4.51
C HIS A 91 -2.52 -20.86 5.55
N ASP A 92 -1.99 -20.03 6.44
CA ASP A 92 -2.75 -19.35 7.49
C ASP A 92 -3.43 -18.06 6.98
N TRP A 93 -3.16 -17.64 5.72
CA TRP A 93 -3.76 -16.46 5.08
C TRP A 93 -5.28 -16.31 5.29
N PRO A 94 -6.13 -17.35 5.07
CA PRO A 94 -7.56 -17.25 5.33
C PRO A 94 -7.87 -16.96 6.80
N ALA A 95 -7.17 -17.63 7.73
CA ALA A 95 -7.33 -17.39 9.17
C ALA A 95 -6.87 -15.98 9.56
N LYS A 96 -5.83 -15.43 8.94
CA LYS A 96 -5.38 -14.04 9.16
C LYS A 96 -6.39 -12.99 8.71
N ILE A 97 -7.15 -13.24 7.65
CA ILE A 97 -8.28 -12.36 7.28
C ILE A 97 -9.42 -12.52 8.29
N ASP A 98 -9.73 -13.75 8.70
CA ASP A 98 -10.84 -14.02 9.62
C ASP A 98 -10.56 -13.53 11.06
N GLU A 99 -9.30 -13.49 11.50
CA GLU A 99 -8.84 -12.81 12.73
C GLU A 99 -9.23 -11.32 12.75
N ILE A 100 -9.06 -10.60 11.64
CA ILE A 100 -9.45 -9.19 11.53
C ILE A 100 -10.97 -9.02 11.41
N ARG A 101 -11.65 -9.89 10.64
CA ARG A 101 -13.13 -9.89 10.56
C ARG A 101 -13.82 -10.12 11.91
N ALA A 102 -13.18 -10.85 12.82
CA ALA A 102 -13.70 -11.07 14.16
C ALA A 102 -13.79 -9.78 15.00
N VAL A 103 -13.12 -8.70 14.59
CA VAL A 103 -13.03 -7.43 15.34
C VAL A 103 -13.49 -6.19 14.56
N THR A 104 -13.94 -6.34 13.30
CA THR A 104 -14.51 -5.23 12.51
C THR A 104 -15.55 -5.71 11.50
N ASP A 105 -16.56 -4.88 11.24
CA ASP A 105 -17.58 -5.09 10.20
C ASP A 105 -17.11 -4.62 8.81
N LYS A 106 -16.00 -3.88 8.76
CA LYS A 106 -15.45 -3.31 7.52
C LYS A 106 -14.88 -4.41 6.61
N PRO A 107 -15.02 -4.31 5.28
CA PRO A 107 -14.31 -5.16 4.34
C PRO A 107 -12.80 -5.16 4.59
N VAL A 108 -12.20 -6.35 4.60
CA VAL A 108 -10.76 -6.55 4.77
C VAL A 108 -10.12 -6.70 3.38
N TRP A 109 -9.16 -5.84 3.07
CA TRP A 109 -8.39 -5.84 1.82
C TRP A 109 -6.99 -6.41 2.05
N VAL A 110 -6.47 -7.20 1.10
CA VAL A 110 -5.03 -7.52 1.06
C VAL A 110 -4.36 -6.47 0.19
N SER A 111 -3.85 -5.41 0.81
CA SER A 111 -3.23 -4.28 0.10
C SER A 111 -1.78 -4.51 -0.27
N GLU A 112 -1.15 -5.56 0.26
CA GLU A 112 0.17 -5.99 -0.15
C GLU A 112 0.39 -7.46 0.22
N VAL A 113 0.72 -8.28 -0.78
CA VAL A 113 1.18 -9.65 -0.59
C VAL A 113 2.21 -9.96 -1.66
N GLY A 114 3.28 -10.67 -1.30
CA GLY A 114 4.32 -11.00 -2.26
C GLY A 114 5.20 -12.13 -1.77
N VAL A 115 6.08 -12.59 -2.66
CA VAL A 115 7.12 -13.58 -2.38
C VAL A 115 8.41 -13.17 -3.09
N SER A 116 9.53 -13.18 -2.38
CA SER A 116 10.84 -12.85 -2.94
C SER A 116 11.44 -13.97 -3.77
N THR A 117 12.05 -13.63 -4.90
CA THR A 117 12.90 -14.56 -5.68
C THR A 117 14.33 -14.68 -5.13
N PHE A 118 14.63 -14.10 -3.96
CA PHE A 118 15.98 -14.13 -3.37
C PHE A 118 16.52 -15.56 -3.16
N GLY A 119 15.64 -16.53 -2.86
CA GLY A 119 16.01 -17.95 -2.77
C GLY A 119 16.03 -18.66 -4.12
N ALA A 120 14.96 -18.53 -4.90
CA ALA A 120 14.78 -19.06 -6.26
C ALA A 120 13.53 -18.42 -6.90
N GLU A 121 13.44 -18.39 -8.24
CA GLU A 121 12.26 -17.83 -8.93
C GLU A 121 11.04 -18.76 -8.83
N GLU A 122 11.28 -20.07 -8.75
CA GLU A 122 10.26 -21.11 -8.58
C GLU A 122 9.50 -20.98 -7.24
N VAL A 123 10.14 -20.41 -6.21
CA VAL A 123 9.50 -20.13 -4.92
C VAL A 123 8.48 -19.00 -5.06
N GLN A 124 8.78 -17.96 -5.83
CA GLN A 124 7.83 -16.90 -6.15
C GLN A 124 6.70 -17.42 -7.04
N ASP A 125 6.99 -18.22 -8.06
CA ASP A 125 5.96 -18.78 -8.94
C ASP A 125 4.96 -19.68 -8.19
N TRP A 126 5.47 -20.61 -7.38
CA TRP A 126 4.63 -21.43 -6.49
C TRP A 126 3.86 -20.57 -5.48
N GLY A 127 4.55 -19.62 -4.85
CA GLY A 127 3.99 -18.74 -3.84
C GLY A 127 2.88 -17.84 -4.38
N LEU A 128 3.04 -17.31 -5.60
CA LEU A 128 2.03 -16.51 -6.32
C LEU A 128 0.76 -17.33 -6.57
N LYS A 129 0.91 -18.52 -7.16
CA LYS A 129 -0.21 -19.44 -7.44
C LYS A 129 -0.95 -19.80 -6.16
N ARG A 130 -0.21 -20.22 -5.12
CA ARG A 130 -0.80 -20.66 -3.85
C ARG A 130 -1.43 -19.51 -3.06
N THR A 131 -0.86 -18.30 -3.13
CA THR A 131 -1.46 -17.08 -2.56
C THR A 131 -2.80 -16.79 -3.22
N ALA A 132 -2.86 -16.81 -4.56
CA ALA A 132 -4.10 -16.55 -5.30
C ALA A 132 -5.19 -17.59 -4.96
N GLU A 133 -4.84 -18.88 -4.89
CA GLU A 133 -5.77 -19.95 -4.45
C GLU A 133 -6.37 -19.70 -3.05
N LEU A 134 -5.59 -19.16 -2.12
CA LEU A 134 -6.01 -18.94 -0.73
C LEU A 134 -6.81 -17.65 -0.53
N LEU A 135 -6.57 -16.63 -1.38
CA LEU A 135 -7.12 -15.28 -1.21
C LEU A 135 -8.30 -14.95 -2.15
N ARG A 136 -8.43 -15.61 -3.31
CA ARG A 136 -9.58 -15.41 -4.21
C ARG A 136 -10.90 -15.73 -3.48
N GLY A 137 -11.88 -14.83 -3.61
CA GLY A 137 -13.14 -14.95 -2.86
C GLY A 137 -12.98 -14.78 -1.33
N LYS A 138 -11.85 -14.24 -0.85
CA LYS A 138 -11.61 -13.91 0.56
C LYS A 138 -11.35 -12.44 0.84
N ALA A 139 -11.00 -11.61 -0.15
CA ALA A 139 -10.86 -10.16 -0.01
C ALA A 139 -11.35 -9.45 -1.29
N PRO A 140 -11.92 -8.22 -1.22
CA PRO A 140 -12.37 -7.47 -2.40
C PRO A 140 -11.23 -7.00 -3.31
N ARG A 141 -10.04 -6.89 -2.71
CA ARG A 141 -8.80 -6.37 -3.31
C ARG A 141 -7.64 -7.21 -2.79
N ILE A 142 -6.81 -7.68 -3.71
CA ILE A 142 -5.62 -8.50 -3.49
C ILE A 142 -4.51 -7.92 -4.38
N HIS A 143 -3.58 -7.18 -3.79
CA HIS A 143 -2.52 -6.51 -4.54
C HIS A 143 -1.19 -7.24 -4.37
N TRP A 144 -0.67 -7.78 -5.48
CA TRP A 144 0.63 -8.44 -5.49
C TRP A 144 1.78 -7.44 -5.54
N TYR A 145 2.70 -7.53 -4.59
CA TYR A 145 3.93 -6.74 -4.53
C TYR A 145 5.11 -7.60 -5.05
N SER A 146 5.76 -7.25 -6.16
CA SER A 146 5.61 -6.03 -7.00
C SER A 146 5.67 -6.34 -8.49
N LEU A 147 5.53 -5.31 -9.34
CA LEU A 147 5.79 -5.44 -10.78
C LEU A 147 7.30 -5.56 -11.04
N TYR A 148 8.08 -4.58 -10.58
CA TYR A 148 9.54 -4.55 -10.72
C TYR A 148 10.24 -4.85 -9.41
N ASP A 149 11.40 -5.51 -9.51
CA ASP A 149 12.41 -5.48 -8.46
C ASP A 149 12.82 -4.03 -8.13
N LEU A 150 13.09 -3.78 -6.86
CA LEU A 150 13.71 -2.55 -6.40
C LEU A 150 15.18 -2.54 -6.84
N PRO A 151 15.67 -1.49 -7.53
CA PRO A 151 17.07 -1.39 -7.90
C PRO A 151 18.00 -1.42 -6.67
N LYS A 152 19.13 -2.12 -6.77
CA LYS A 152 20.08 -2.26 -5.63
C LYS A 152 20.82 -0.97 -5.31
N GLU A 153 20.83 -0.05 -6.26
CA GLU A 153 21.38 1.29 -6.18
C GLU A 153 20.43 2.26 -5.46
N TRP A 154 19.17 1.85 -5.23
CA TRP A 154 18.18 2.63 -4.49
C TRP A 154 18.12 2.15 -3.04
N GLU A 155 17.95 3.08 -2.10
CA GLU A 155 17.78 2.71 -0.70
C GLU A 155 16.43 2.03 -0.49
N ALA A 156 16.46 0.85 0.15
CA ALA A 156 15.27 0.29 0.78
C ALA A 156 14.94 1.16 2.01
N THR A 157 14.12 2.20 1.78
CA THR A 157 13.90 3.38 2.65
C THR A 157 13.55 3.07 4.11
N THR A 158 13.12 1.83 4.40
CA THR A 158 12.45 1.44 5.64
C THR A 158 13.19 0.34 6.41
N ARG A 159 14.44 0.00 6.05
CA ARG A 159 15.12 -1.23 6.48
C ARG A 159 16.61 -1.08 6.84
N HIS A 160 17.04 -1.73 7.92
CA HIS A 160 18.39 -1.65 8.48
C HIS A 160 19.25 -2.86 8.08
N LYS A 161 20.07 -2.69 7.04
CA LYS A 161 20.93 -3.72 6.43
C LYS A 161 21.73 -4.61 7.39
N GLU A 162 22.22 -4.03 8.48
CA GLU A 162 23.10 -4.71 9.45
C GLU A 162 22.31 -5.53 10.50
N ALA A 163 21.03 -5.19 10.73
CA ALA A 163 20.19 -5.82 11.74
C ALA A 163 19.31 -6.96 11.19
N GLU A 164 19.05 -6.98 9.88
CA GLU A 164 18.00 -7.81 9.27
C GLU A 164 18.51 -9.04 8.49
N GLY A 165 19.82 -9.16 8.31
CA GLY A 165 20.43 -10.32 7.64
C GLY A 165 19.90 -10.55 6.21
N SER A 166 19.39 -11.75 5.92
CA SER A 166 18.85 -12.08 4.59
C SER A 166 17.52 -11.38 4.28
N SER A 167 16.77 -10.94 5.30
CA SER A 167 15.48 -10.27 5.12
C SER A 167 15.61 -8.94 4.39
N TYR A 168 16.71 -8.20 4.62
CA TYR A 168 17.05 -6.99 3.89
C TYR A 168 17.14 -7.22 2.37
N TYR A 169 17.85 -8.29 1.96
CA TYR A 169 18.10 -8.56 0.55
C TYR A 169 16.86 -9.05 -0.21
N ARG A 170 15.84 -9.58 0.49
CA ARG A 170 14.56 -10.01 -0.10
C ARG A 170 13.77 -8.87 -0.72
N HIS A 171 13.88 -7.65 -0.17
CA HIS A 171 13.21 -6.44 -0.68
C HIS A 171 13.59 -6.12 -2.14
N PHE A 172 14.82 -6.45 -2.56
CA PHE A 172 15.33 -6.20 -3.92
C PHE A 172 14.93 -7.27 -4.95
N ALA A 173 14.11 -8.25 -4.56
CA ALA A 173 13.78 -9.43 -5.36
C ALA A 173 12.27 -9.75 -5.37
N MET A 174 11.40 -8.78 -5.04
CA MET A 174 9.93 -8.95 -4.94
C MET A 174 9.19 -8.84 -6.28
N GLY A 175 9.81 -8.31 -7.32
CA GLY A 175 9.16 -8.10 -8.62
C GLY A 175 8.86 -9.41 -9.33
N ILE A 176 7.80 -9.42 -10.14
CA ILE A 176 7.63 -10.44 -11.21
C ILE A 176 8.49 -10.11 -12.45
N LEU A 177 8.99 -8.88 -12.56
CA LEU A 177 10.03 -8.44 -13.48
C LEU A 177 11.31 -8.11 -12.68
N ARG A 178 12.47 -8.32 -13.31
CA ARG A 178 13.74 -7.79 -12.81
C ARG A 178 13.79 -6.26 -12.95
N GLN A 179 14.80 -5.62 -12.35
CA GLN A 179 14.94 -4.15 -12.36
C GLN A 179 14.99 -3.54 -13.77
N ASP A 180 15.42 -4.32 -14.77
CA ASP A 180 15.54 -3.98 -16.20
C ASP A 180 14.29 -4.33 -17.03
N GLY A 181 13.22 -4.82 -16.40
CA GLY A 181 11.99 -5.25 -17.07
C GLY A 181 12.01 -6.70 -17.61
N THR A 182 13.13 -7.42 -17.49
CA THR A 182 13.20 -8.82 -17.92
C THR A 182 12.25 -9.68 -17.06
N PRO A 183 11.30 -10.42 -17.65
CA PRO A 183 10.34 -11.23 -16.89
C PRO A 183 11.01 -12.35 -16.10
N LYS A 184 10.48 -12.64 -14.92
CA LYS A 184 10.75 -13.83 -14.12
C LYS A 184 9.69 -14.91 -14.36
N ILE A 185 9.91 -16.14 -13.88
CA ILE A 185 8.97 -17.26 -14.04
C ILE A 185 7.52 -16.88 -13.64
N ALA A 186 7.35 -16.16 -12.54
CA ALA A 186 6.02 -15.76 -12.04
C ALA A 186 5.23 -14.84 -13.01
N ALA A 187 5.92 -14.08 -13.88
CA ALA A 187 5.27 -13.21 -14.86
C ALA A 187 4.51 -13.99 -15.95
N GLU A 188 4.95 -15.22 -16.27
CA GLU A 188 4.26 -16.11 -17.22
C GLU A 188 2.86 -16.48 -16.73
N HIS A 189 2.70 -16.65 -15.41
CA HIS A 189 1.45 -17.09 -14.81
C HIS A 189 0.58 -15.93 -14.30
N PHE A 190 1.17 -14.78 -13.98
CA PHE A 190 0.46 -13.64 -13.38
C PHE A 190 -0.79 -13.21 -14.19
N GLY A 191 -0.69 -13.18 -15.52
CA GLY A 191 -1.82 -12.80 -16.39
C GLY A 191 -3.05 -13.71 -16.23
N SER A 192 -2.88 -14.99 -15.88
CA SER A 192 -3.98 -15.92 -15.59
C SER A 192 -4.67 -15.68 -14.23
N LEU A 193 -4.14 -14.75 -13.44
CA LEU A 193 -4.66 -14.36 -12.13
C LEU A 193 -5.42 -13.02 -12.17
N THR A 194 -5.37 -12.31 -13.29
CA THR A 194 -6.21 -11.14 -13.54
C THR A 194 -7.62 -11.57 -14.02
N PRO A 195 -8.69 -10.84 -13.69
CA PRO A 195 -8.73 -9.60 -12.91
C PRO A 195 -8.79 -9.81 -11.39
N ASP A 196 -8.70 -11.05 -10.87
CA ASP A 196 -8.86 -11.32 -9.43
C ASP A 196 -7.74 -10.72 -8.58
N VAL A 197 -6.50 -10.76 -9.07
CA VAL A 197 -5.30 -10.22 -8.42
C VAL A 197 -4.82 -8.98 -9.18
N GLY A 198 -4.69 -7.86 -8.46
CA GLY A 198 -4.08 -6.63 -8.96
C GLY A 198 -2.62 -6.51 -8.53
N LEU A 199 -1.99 -5.37 -8.78
CA LEU A 199 -0.59 -5.11 -8.40
C LEU A 199 -0.48 -4.04 -7.31
N CYS A 200 0.55 -4.15 -6.48
CA CYS A 200 1.09 -3.04 -5.70
C CYS A 200 2.44 -2.64 -6.34
N GLN A 201 2.54 -1.43 -6.86
CA GLN A 201 3.78 -0.88 -7.38
C GLN A 201 3.96 0.56 -6.88
N TRP A 202 4.99 0.76 -6.06
CA TRP A 202 5.44 2.11 -5.71
C TRP A 202 6.28 2.69 -6.86
N PHE A 203 5.96 3.91 -7.30
CA PHE A 203 6.78 4.67 -8.23
C PHE A 203 7.52 5.74 -7.45
N HIS A 204 8.84 5.69 -7.44
CA HIS A 204 9.66 6.73 -6.79
C HIS A 204 9.53 8.05 -7.55
N TYR A 205 9.92 9.15 -6.91
CA TYR A 205 9.92 10.47 -7.53
C TYR A 205 10.73 10.46 -8.85
N GLU A 206 10.10 10.85 -9.95
CA GLU A 206 10.67 10.82 -11.30
C GLU A 206 11.15 9.43 -11.78
N ASP A 207 10.49 8.33 -11.34
CA ASP A 207 10.77 6.97 -11.84
C ASP A 207 10.58 6.89 -13.38
N HIS A 208 11.71 6.72 -14.07
CA HIS A 208 11.79 6.62 -15.52
C HIS A 208 11.04 5.41 -16.09
N ARG A 209 10.81 4.36 -15.27
CA ARG A 209 10.16 3.11 -15.69
C ARG A 209 8.64 3.21 -15.81
N LEU A 210 8.02 4.36 -15.45
CA LEU A 210 6.56 4.50 -15.42
C LEU A 210 5.86 4.09 -16.72
N ASP A 211 6.35 4.53 -17.88
CA ASP A 211 5.68 4.28 -19.16
C ASP A 211 5.78 2.79 -19.56
N ASP A 212 6.96 2.18 -19.39
CA ASP A 212 7.14 0.74 -19.59
C ASP A 212 6.32 -0.09 -18.60
N ALA A 213 6.23 0.35 -17.34
CA ALA A 213 5.43 -0.29 -16.30
C ALA A 213 3.95 -0.32 -16.68
N VAL A 214 3.41 0.78 -17.17
CA VAL A 214 2.02 0.86 -17.66
C VAL A 214 1.78 -0.11 -18.80
N GLU A 215 2.72 -0.24 -19.75
CA GLU A 215 2.61 -1.20 -20.86
C GLU A 215 2.75 -2.65 -20.40
N HIS A 216 3.61 -2.96 -19.41
CA HIS A 216 3.66 -4.28 -18.78
C HIS A 216 2.35 -4.62 -18.06
N MET A 217 1.79 -3.70 -17.27
CA MET A 217 0.51 -3.92 -16.57
C MET A 217 -0.64 -4.18 -17.53
N LYS A 218 -0.73 -3.42 -18.64
CA LYS A 218 -1.71 -3.67 -19.72
C LYS A 218 -1.53 -5.06 -20.35
N ARG A 219 -0.29 -5.45 -20.69
CA ARG A 219 0.01 -6.78 -21.26
C ARG A 219 -0.36 -7.93 -20.31
N LEU A 220 -0.22 -7.71 -19.00
CA LEU A 220 -0.58 -8.67 -17.95
C LEU A 220 -2.10 -8.71 -17.65
N GLY A 221 -2.92 -7.87 -18.27
CA GLY A 221 -4.37 -7.83 -18.02
C GLY A 221 -4.77 -7.16 -16.69
N VAL A 222 -3.86 -6.43 -16.06
CA VAL A 222 -4.08 -5.79 -14.75
C VAL A 222 -5.22 -4.77 -14.88
N THR A 223 -6.24 -4.90 -14.03
CA THR A 223 -7.40 -4.00 -14.00
C THR A 223 -7.35 -3.01 -12.84
N TYR A 224 -6.72 -3.38 -11.72
CA TYR A 224 -6.58 -2.53 -10.54
C TYR A 224 -5.15 -2.54 -9.96
N LEU A 225 -4.79 -1.41 -9.36
CA LEU A 225 -3.44 -1.10 -8.90
C LEU A 225 -3.51 -0.42 -7.53
N ARG A 226 -2.52 -0.69 -6.68
CA ARG A 226 -2.17 0.16 -5.54
C ARG A 226 -0.82 0.83 -5.79
N THR A 227 -0.79 2.15 -5.56
CA THR A 227 0.44 2.95 -5.53
C THR A 227 0.31 4.02 -4.43
N GLY A 228 1.14 5.06 -4.45
CA GLY A 228 0.96 6.21 -3.55
C GLY A 228 1.33 7.56 -4.15
N LEU A 229 0.88 8.60 -3.44
CA LEU A 229 1.31 9.98 -3.62
C LEU A 229 1.92 10.44 -2.30
N SER A 230 3.21 10.77 -2.35
CA SER A 230 4.02 10.97 -1.15
C SER A 230 3.92 12.40 -0.62
N TRP A 231 3.49 12.60 0.63
CA TRP A 231 3.47 13.92 1.26
C TRP A 231 4.89 14.50 1.42
N ALA A 232 5.87 13.66 1.73
CA ALA A 232 7.29 14.03 1.69
C ALA A 232 7.75 14.46 0.28
N ASP A 233 7.32 13.76 -0.78
CA ASP A 233 7.68 14.15 -2.15
C ASP A 233 6.88 15.37 -2.65
N TRP A 234 5.71 15.65 -2.08
CA TRP A 234 4.89 16.83 -2.40
C TRP A 234 5.59 18.16 -2.09
N LEU A 235 6.54 18.17 -1.16
CA LEU A 235 7.35 19.35 -0.85
C LEU A 235 8.62 19.47 -1.72
N ARG A 236 8.85 18.55 -2.66
CA ARG A 236 9.96 18.65 -3.63
C ARG A 236 9.66 19.68 -4.73
N PRO A 237 10.71 20.28 -5.34
CA PRO A 237 10.56 21.06 -6.56
C PRO A 237 9.86 20.25 -7.67
N ASP A 238 8.91 20.89 -8.37
CA ASP A 238 8.10 20.33 -9.45
C ASP A 238 7.17 19.15 -9.09
N ALA A 239 6.86 18.91 -7.81
CA ALA A 239 6.06 17.76 -7.39
C ALA A 239 4.70 17.64 -8.09
N GLU A 240 4.03 18.77 -8.37
CA GLU A 240 2.81 18.81 -9.19
C GLU A 240 2.99 18.19 -10.58
N ARG A 241 4.10 18.47 -11.28
CA ARG A 241 4.38 17.92 -12.61
C ARG A 241 4.52 16.40 -12.54
N TRP A 242 5.24 15.90 -11.52
CA TRP A 242 5.42 14.47 -11.33
C TRP A 242 4.09 13.76 -11.02
N PHE A 243 3.31 14.29 -10.07
CA PHE A 243 2.03 13.68 -9.69
C PHE A 243 1.01 13.73 -10.82
N ASP A 244 0.96 14.82 -11.60
CA ASP A 244 0.11 14.92 -12.79
C ASP A 244 0.48 13.89 -13.85
N ARG A 245 1.79 13.64 -14.08
CA ARG A 245 2.23 12.57 -14.99
C ARG A 245 1.87 11.19 -14.45
N LEU A 246 2.12 10.94 -13.16
CA LEU A 246 1.86 9.65 -12.52
C LEU A 246 0.37 9.29 -12.58
N VAL A 247 -0.51 10.18 -12.11
CA VAL A 247 -1.96 9.94 -12.11
C VAL A 247 -2.50 9.75 -13.53
N ARG A 248 -2.04 10.57 -14.50
CA ARG A 248 -2.45 10.45 -15.91
C ARG A 248 -2.04 9.12 -16.52
N ALA A 249 -0.80 8.67 -16.29
CA ALA A 249 -0.31 7.39 -16.81
C ALA A 249 -1.10 6.20 -16.25
N LEU A 250 -1.66 6.35 -15.04
CA LEU A 250 -2.46 5.34 -14.33
C LEU A 250 -3.99 5.51 -14.53
N GLU A 251 -4.43 6.42 -15.40
CA GLU A 251 -5.84 6.53 -15.81
C GLU A 251 -6.47 5.20 -16.31
N PRO A 252 -5.76 4.30 -17.01
CA PRO A 252 -6.31 3.02 -17.48
C PRO A 252 -6.69 2.01 -16.38
N PHE A 253 -6.21 2.16 -15.14
CA PHE A 253 -6.40 1.19 -14.05
C PHE A 253 -7.31 1.75 -12.95
N ASP A 254 -8.07 0.90 -12.27
CA ASP A 254 -8.72 1.27 -11.02
C ASP A 254 -7.65 1.36 -9.91
N THR A 255 -7.28 2.59 -9.53
CA THR A 255 -6.10 2.85 -8.70
C THR A 255 -6.47 3.22 -7.27
N THR A 256 -6.05 2.42 -6.30
CA THR A 256 -6.00 2.81 -4.88
C THR A 256 -4.72 3.62 -4.64
N VAL A 257 -4.88 4.88 -4.20
CA VAL A 257 -3.74 5.77 -3.90
C VAL A 257 -3.51 5.81 -2.39
N THR A 258 -2.30 5.46 -1.98
CA THR A 258 -1.83 5.56 -0.59
C THR A 258 -1.24 6.95 -0.32
N PHE A 259 -1.71 7.61 0.75
CA PHE A 259 -1.13 8.85 1.27
C PHE A 259 -0.25 8.54 2.50
N CYS A 260 1.05 8.77 2.38
CA CYS A 260 2.14 8.70 3.37
C CYS A 260 3.32 9.48 2.74
N PHE A 261 4.56 9.54 3.20
CA PHE A 261 5.06 9.53 4.58
C PHE A 261 5.34 11.00 5.01
N THR A 262 5.71 11.24 6.27
CA THR A 262 5.88 12.60 6.80
C THR A 262 7.09 13.32 6.18
N PRO A 263 6.99 14.57 5.70
CA PRO A 263 8.18 15.37 5.37
C PRO A 263 9.02 15.66 6.63
N GLU A 264 10.34 15.66 6.53
CA GLU A 264 11.23 15.87 7.69
C GLU A 264 10.94 17.18 8.46
N GLU A 265 10.56 18.25 7.75
CA GLU A 265 10.18 19.53 8.36
C GLU A 265 8.84 19.51 9.11
N GLU A 266 7.99 18.50 8.86
CA GLU A 266 6.69 18.33 9.51
C GLU A 266 6.71 17.33 10.68
N GLY A 267 7.68 16.41 10.69
CA GLY A 267 7.82 15.38 11.73
C GLY A 267 8.32 15.96 13.06
N ILE A 268 7.75 15.48 14.18
CA ILE A 268 8.27 15.76 15.53
C ILE A 268 9.78 15.49 15.60
N GLU A 269 10.21 14.38 15.01
CA GLU A 269 11.59 14.13 14.61
C GLU A 269 11.73 14.32 13.09
N PRO A 270 12.91 14.73 12.57
CA PRO A 270 13.14 14.93 11.15
C PRO A 270 13.31 13.59 10.42
N HIS A 271 12.24 12.80 10.36
CA HIS A 271 12.24 11.46 9.79
C HIS A 271 10.87 11.11 9.21
N HIS A 272 10.85 10.33 8.13
CA HIS A 272 9.62 10.03 7.38
C HIS A 272 8.60 9.17 8.15
N THR A 273 9.06 8.39 9.14
CA THR A 273 8.22 7.61 10.06
C THR A 273 7.73 8.42 11.27
N SER A 274 8.20 9.66 11.46
CA SER A 274 7.77 10.47 12.59
C SER A 274 6.30 10.84 12.46
N ALA A 275 5.57 10.79 13.57
CA ALA A 275 4.29 11.46 13.66
C ALA A 275 4.45 12.98 13.39
N PRO A 276 3.48 13.63 12.73
CA PRO A 276 3.57 15.06 12.42
C PRO A 276 3.37 15.92 13.68
N LYS A 277 4.03 17.08 13.68
CA LYS A 277 3.82 18.16 14.66
C LYS A 277 2.33 18.55 14.69
N ASP A 278 1.80 18.83 13.50
CA ASP A 278 0.40 19.15 13.24
C ASP A 278 -0.24 18.13 12.27
N PRO A 279 -1.08 17.21 12.78
CA PRO A 279 -1.85 16.26 11.96
C PRO A 279 -2.78 16.90 10.92
N ALA A 280 -3.18 18.17 11.07
CA ALA A 280 -4.06 18.83 10.10
C ALA A 280 -3.36 19.04 8.74
N ARG A 281 -2.04 19.27 8.71
CA ARG A 281 -1.30 19.50 7.46
C ARG A 281 -1.27 18.28 6.54
N PHE A 282 -1.28 17.07 7.11
CA PHE A 282 -1.47 15.84 6.33
C PHE A 282 -2.90 15.72 5.79
N ALA A 283 -3.90 16.19 6.53
CA ALA A 283 -5.28 16.23 6.06
C ALA A 283 -5.47 17.23 4.89
N ASP A 284 -4.81 18.40 4.96
CA ASP A 284 -4.78 19.38 3.87
C ASP A 284 -4.10 18.82 2.60
N PHE A 285 -3.01 18.06 2.77
CA PHE A 285 -2.40 17.30 1.67
C PHE A 285 -3.40 16.31 1.05
N CYS A 286 -4.06 15.48 1.87
CA CYS A 286 -5.06 14.52 1.40
C CYS A 286 -6.21 15.20 0.65
N ALA A 287 -6.75 16.31 1.15
CA ALA A 287 -7.76 17.10 0.45
C ALA A 287 -7.25 17.65 -0.87
N THR A 288 -6.03 18.19 -0.90
CA THR A 288 -5.43 18.73 -2.13
C THR A 288 -5.29 17.65 -3.21
N MET A 289 -4.85 16.44 -2.84
CA MET A 289 -4.75 15.30 -3.76
C MET A 289 -6.12 14.85 -4.28
N VAL A 290 -7.13 14.71 -3.39
CA VAL A 290 -8.48 14.29 -3.80
C VAL A 290 -9.16 15.33 -4.69
N ARG A 291 -9.06 16.62 -4.34
CA ARG A 291 -9.60 17.72 -5.14
C ARG A 291 -9.03 17.73 -6.56
N ARG A 292 -7.71 17.50 -6.69
CA ARG A 292 -6.99 17.56 -7.97
C ARG A 292 -7.21 16.33 -8.84
N TYR A 293 -7.19 15.13 -8.25
CA TYR A 293 -7.09 13.87 -8.98
C TYR A 293 -8.35 12.98 -8.95
N VAL A 294 -9.35 13.34 -8.15
CA VAL A 294 -10.65 12.64 -8.07
C VAL A 294 -11.80 13.59 -8.40
N GLY A 295 -11.75 14.81 -7.87
CA GLY A 295 -12.88 15.76 -7.92
C GLY A 295 -14.07 15.26 -7.09
N SER A 296 -15.23 15.91 -7.25
CA SER A 296 -16.44 15.64 -6.45
C SER A 296 -17.45 14.68 -7.08
N GLY A 297 -17.11 14.06 -8.22
CA GLY A 297 -17.99 13.11 -8.92
C GLY A 297 -18.14 11.77 -8.18
N PRO A 298 -19.17 10.97 -8.53
CA PRO A 298 -19.36 9.65 -7.92
C PRO A 298 -18.21 8.70 -8.29
N VAL A 299 -17.62 8.05 -7.29
CA VAL A 299 -16.58 7.03 -7.44
C VAL A 299 -17.21 5.63 -7.38
N LYS A 300 -16.54 4.63 -7.95
CA LYS A 300 -16.93 3.21 -7.82
C LYS A 300 -16.98 2.82 -6.34
N PRO A 301 -18.02 2.08 -5.88
CA PRO A 301 -18.04 1.53 -4.54
C PRO A 301 -16.99 0.42 -4.39
N ILE A 302 -16.64 0.09 -3.15
CA ILE A 302 -15.81 -1.08 -2.82
C ILE A 302 -16.44 -2.34 -3.44
N PRO A 303 -15.67 -3.21 -4.13
CA PRO A 303 -16.19 -4.47 -4.66
C PRO A 303 -16.81 -5.36 -3.55
N ALA A 304 -17.81 -6.14 -3.91
CA ALA A 304 -18.26 -7.25 -3.08
C ALA A 304 -17.28 -8.43 -3.15
N ILE A 305 -17.44 -9.38 -2.22
CA ILE A 305 -16.79 -10.70 -2.22
C ILE A 305 -17.86 -11.74 -2.59
#